data_AF-A0A8A1M8H8-F1
#
_entry.id   AF-A0A8A1M8H8-F1
#
_cell.length_a   1.000
_cell.length_b   1.000
_cell.length_c   1.000
_cell.angle_alpha   90.00
_cell.angle_beta   90.00
_cell.angle_gamma   90.00
#
_symmetry.space_group_name_H-M   'P 1'
#
loop_
_entity.id
_entity.type
_entity.pdbx_description
1 polymer ?
#
loop_
_entity_poly.entity_id
_entity_poly.type
_entity_poly.pdbx_seq_one_letter_code
_entity_poly.pdbx_strand_id
1 'polypeptide(L)'
;MLEARLEQASLLKKDLVQDCNFDCNDSGIALQAMDNSHVALVSMILKAEGFSPYRCDRNVALGINLVSLTKVLRAAQNEDILTLKAEDSPDVINLVFESAETDRLSEYDIKLMDIDQEHLAIPETEYAATVEMPSTEFRRICTDLGNLSESVMIEANKDGVKFSCQGEIGNGAITLRQHTNVDKPDQNVSIDLSEPVALTFSLKYLNNFCKATGLSTSVRLCLSQEVPLLVEYGLGSGHLRFFLAPKIGDEE
;
A
#
# COMPACT_ATOMS: atom_id res chain seq x y z
N MET A 1 -23.03 -15.19 2.07
CA MET A 1 -23.13 -14.03 1.18
C MET A 1 -22.14 -12.98 1.67
N LEU A 2 -21.48 -12.28 0.75
CA LEU A 2 -20.67 -11.10 1.03
C LEU A 2 -21.44 -9.84 0.60
N GLU A 3 -21.51 -8.87 1.49
CA GLU A 3 -21.95 -7.49 1.22
C GLU A 3 -21.04 -6.53 1.98
N ALA A 4 -20.29 -5.69 1.26
CA ALA A 4 -19.34 -4.76 1.85
C ALA A 4 -19.49 -3.38 1.21
N ARG A 5 -19.97 -2.39 1.96
CA ARG A 5 -20.20 -1.02 1.49
C ARG A 5 -19.12 -0.07 2.00
N LEU A 6 -18.34 0.49 1.08
CA LEU A 6 -17.34 1.53 1.31
C LEU A 6 -17.92 2.90 0.98
N GLU A 7 -17.76 3.86 1.87
CA GLU A 7 -18.24 5.24 1.68
C GLU A 7 -17.48 5.97 0.56
N GLN A 8 -16.25 5.55 0.24
CA GLN A 8 -15.44 6.14 -0.81
C GLN A 8 -14.79 5.07 -1.68
N ALA A 9 -15.16 5.04 -2.96
CA ALA A 9 -14.57 4.14 -3.95
C ALA A 9 -13.06 4.40 -4.19
N SER A 10 -12.56 5.59 -3.83
CA SER A 10 -11.17 5.99 -4.02
C SER A 10 -10.15 5.06 -3.34
N LEU A 11 -10.54 4.39 -2.26
CA LEU A 11 -9.70 3.45 -1.51
C LEU A 11 -9.24 2.26 -2.37
N LEU A 12 -10.09 1.75 -3.25
CA LEU A 12 -9.80 0.59 -4.10
C LEU A 12 -9.28 0.96 -5.51
N LYS A 13 -9.26 2.26 -5.87
CA LYS A 13 -8.85 2.74 -7.21
C LYS A 13 -7.35 2.68 -7.53
N LYS A 14 -6.52 2.12 -6.65
CA LYS A 14 -5.07 2.16 -6.83
C LYS A 14 -4.60 0.96 -7.63
N ASP A 15 -3.69 1.24 -8.57
CA ASP A 15 -2.99 0.22 -9.35
C ASP A 15 -2.08 -0.58 -8.41
N LEU A 16 -2.64 -1.60 -7.80
CA LEU A 16 -1.92 -2.69 -7.18
C LEU A 16 -1.69 -3.76 -8.26
N VAL A 17 -0.85 -4.76 -7.94
CA VAL A 17 -0.45 -5.97 -8.70
C VAL A 17 -1.43 -6.50 -9.79
N GLN A 18 -0.98 -7.39 -10.67
CA GLN A 18 -1.82 -7.79 -11.83
C GLN A 18 -3.09 -8.57 -11.45
N ASP A 19 -2.94 -9.59 -10.61
CA ASP A 19 -4.01 -10.50 -10.18
C ASP A 19 -3.84 -10.79 -8.68
N CYS A 20 -4.94 -10.88 -7.93
CA CYS A 20 -4.88 -11.22 -6.51
C CYS A 20 -6.21 -11.80 -6.00
N ASN A 21 -6.13 -12.51 -4.87
CA ASN A 21 -7.29 -12.89 -4.10
C ASN A 21 -7.66 -11.79 -3.09
N PHE A 22 -8.95 -11.49 -3.02
CA PHE A 22 -9.56 -10.77 -1.91
C PHE A 22 -10.17 -11.77 -0.96
N ASP A 23 -9.52 -11.98 0.19
CA ASP A 23 -9.99 -12.88 1.23
C ASP A 23 -10.95 -12.12 2.13
N CYS A 24 -12.22 -12.49 2.05
CA CYS A 24 -13.28 -11.88 2.82
C CYS A 24 -13.71 -12.83 3.94
N ASN A 25 -13.77 -12.33 5.17
CA ASN A 25 -14.22 -13.06 6.34
C ASN A 25 -14.96 -12.12 7.31
N ASP A 26 -15.37 -12.61 8.48
CA ASP A 26 -16.07 -11.80 9.49
C ASP A 26 -15.28 -10.57 9.99
N SER A 27 -13.95 -10.62 9.92
CA SER A 27 -13.04 -9.57 10.39
C SER A 27 -12.83 -8.48 9.35
N GLY A 28 -13.12 -8.74 8.07
CA GLY A 28 -13.00 -7.77 6.99
C GLY A 28 -12.50 -8.38 5.68
N ILE A 29 -11.88 -7.54 4.85
CA ILE A 29 -11.31 -7.91 3.56
C ILE A 29 -9.80 -7.76 3.64
N ALA A 30 -9.09 -8.85 3.34
CA ALA A 30 -7.64 -8.87 3.22
C ALA A 30 -7.23 -9.16 1.77
N LEU A 31 -6.05 -8.69 1.41
CA LEU A 31 -5.41 -8.98 0.13
C LEU A 31 -3.92 -9.12 0.40
N GLN A 32 -3.31 -10.15 -0.15
CA GLN A 32 -1.87 -10.30 -0.17
C GLN A 32 -1.44 -10.68 -1.56
N ALA A 33 -0.31 -10.18 -2.03
CA ALA A 33 0.24 -10.60 -3.32
C ALA A 33 1.72 -10.25 -3.47
N MET A 34 2.45 -11.11 -4.18
CA MET A 34 3.84 -10.87 -4.56
C MET A 34 3.92 -10.38 -6.01
N ASP A 35 4.98 -9.65 -6.31
CA ASP A 35 5.33 -9.34 -7.69
C ASP A 35 5.97 -10.55 -8.40
N ASN A 36 6.04 -10.51 -9.73
CA ASN A 36 6.59 -11.61 -10.54
C ASN A 36 8.07 -11.91 -10.26
N SER A 37 8.81 -10.97 -9.66
CA SER A 37 10.21 -11.21 -9.26
C SER A 37 10.36 -11.74 -7.83
N HIS A 38 9.27 -11.85 -7.06
CA HIS A 38 9.27 -12.23 -5.65
C HIS A 38 10.15 -11.34 -4.75
N VAL A 39 10.33 -10.07 -5.14
CA VAL A 39 11.13 -9.07 -4.41
C VAL A 39 10.25 -8.13 -3.60
N ALA A 40 9.00 -7.91 -4.04
CA ALA A 40 8.03 -7.05 -3.39
C ALA A 40 6.74 -7.80 -3.05
N LEU A 41 6.24 -7.58 -1.83
CA LEU A 41 4.95 -8.09 -1.37
C LEU A 41 4.05 -6.93 -0.97
N VAL A 42 2.80 -6.97 -1.40
CA VAL A 42 1.73 -6.09 -0.89
C VAL A 42 0.85 -6.88 0.06
N SER A 43 0.46 -6.25 1.16
CA SER A 43 -0.54 -6.75 2.09
C SER A 43 -1.47 -5.60 2.45
N MET A 44 -2.76 -5.78 2.18
CA MET A 44 -3.81 -4.84 2.51
C MET A 44 -4.79 -5.51 3.45
N ILE A 45 -5.20 -4.79 4.49
CA ILE A 45 -6.27 -5.22 5.39
C ILE A 45 -7.22 -4.05 5.55
N LEU A 46 -8.50 -4.31 5.28
CA LEU A 46 -9.64 -3.44 5.58
C LEU A 46 -10.52 -4.17 6.58
N LYS A 47 -10.60 -3.67 7.80
CA LYS A 47 -11.42 -4.26 8.85
C LYS A 47 -12.90 -4.05 8.55
N ALA A 48 -13.76 -4.94 9.04
CA ALA A 48 -15.22 -4.85 8.93
C ALA A 48 -15.77 -3.49 9.38
N GLU A 49 -15.16 -2.87 10.40
CA GLU A 49 -15.50 -1.53 10.91
C GLU A 49 -15.29 -0.40 9.89
N GLY A 50 -14.51 -0.63 8.83
CA GLY A 50 -14.30 0.30 7.73
C GLY A 50 -15.42 0.32 6.69
N PHE A 51 -16.43 -0.54 6.84
CA PHE A 51 -17.56 -0.67 5.92
C PHE A 51 -18.89 -0.40 6.64
N SER A 52 -19.87 0.10 5.90
CA SER A 52 -21.18 0.48 6.44
C SER A 52 -22.29 0.23 5.40
N PRO A 53 -22.96 -0.95 5.39
CA PRO A 53 -22.74 -2.12 6.25
C PRO A 53 -21.64 -3.08 5.75
N TYR A 54 -21.21 -3.98 6.64
CA TYR A 54 -20.39 -5.16 6.34
C TYR A 54 -21.12 -6.44 6.72
N ARG A 55 -21.13 -7.43 5.83
CA ARG A 55 -21.61 -8.78 6.10
C ARG A 55 -20.83 -9.80 5.30
N CYS A 56 -20.28 -10.81 5.97
CA CYS A 56 -19.63 -11.94 5.35
C CYS A 56 -20.06 -13.22 6.09
N ASP A 57 -20.99 -13.99 5.53
CA ASP A 57 -21.54 -15.17 6.23
C ASP A 57 -20.57 -16.37 6.28
N ARG A 58 -19.63 -16.42 5.33
CA ARG A 58 -18.62 -17.48 5.17
C ARG A 58 -17.35 -16.91 4.57
N ASN A 59 -16.22 -17.48 4.93
CA ASN A 59 -14.95 -17.12 4.30
C ASN A 59 -15.03 -17.38 2.80
N VAL A 60 -14.78 -16.35 2.01
CA VAL A 60 -14.77 -16.43 0.54
C VAL A 60 -13.49 -15.78 0.01
N ALA A 61 -12.82 -16.47 -0.90
CA ALA A 61 -11.68 -15.93 -1.62
C ALA A 61 -12.16 -15.52 -3.01
N LEU A 62 -12.00 -14.24 -3.36
CA LEU A 62 -12.42 -13.70 -4.65
C LEU A 62 -11.18 -13.41 -5.48
N GLY A 63 -10.87 -14.29 -6.43
CA GLY A 63 -9.78 -14.07 -7.37
C GLY A 63 -10.19 -13.07 -8.44
N ILE A 64 -9.55 -11.89 -8.42
CA ILE A 64 -9.91 -10.77 -9.28
C ILE A 64 -8.70 -10.34 -10.11
N ASN A 65 -8.92 -10.22 -11.42
CA ASN A 65 -7.99 -9.53 -12.30
C ASN A 65 -8.05 -8.02 -12.03
N LEU A 66 -7.01 -7.47 -11.39
CA LEU A 66 -6.99 -6.08 -10.97
C LEU A 66 -6.97 -5.11 -12.15
N VAL A 67 -6.47 -5.52 -13.32
CA VAL A 67 -6.56 -4.71 -14.56
C VAL A 67 -8.02 -4.47 -14.95
N SER A 68 -8.87 -5.50 -14.82
CA SER A 68 -10.31 -5.42 -15.10
C SER A 68 -11.04 -4.63 -14.02
N LEU A 69 -10.69 -4.86 -12.75
CA LEU A 69 -11.21 -4.09 -11.62
C LEU A 69 -10.93 -2.59 -11.77
N THR A 70 -9.69 -2.20 -12.06
CA THR A 70 -9.31 -0.80 -12.29
C THR A 70 -10.11 -0.17 -13.43
N LYS A 71 -10.38 -0.89 -14.52
CA LYS A 71 -11.22 -0.37 -15.62
C LYS A 71 -12.64 -0.07 -15.17
N VAL A 72 -13.23 -0.94 -14.35
CA VAL A 72 -14.58 -0.74 -13.79
C VAL A 72 -14.58 0.39 -12.77
N LEU A 73 -13.59 0.43 -11.87
CA LEU A 73 -13.46 1.48 -10.86
C LEU A 73 -13.26 2.88 -11.46
N ARG A 74 -12.72 2.99 -12.67
CA ARG A 74 -12.63 4.27 -13.41
C ARG A 74 -13.99 4.84 -13.85
N ALA A 75 -15.05 4.03 -13.87
CA ALA A 75 -16.39 4.50 -14.17
C ALA A 75 -17.03 5.27 -13.01
N ALA A 76 -16.53 5.09 -11.79
CA ALA A 76 -16.99 5.76 -10.58
C ALA A 76 -16.26 7.09 -10.33
N GLN A 77 -16.95 8.05 -9.73
CA GLN A 77 -16.33 9.22 -9.11
C GLN A 77 -15.63 8.82 -7.81
N ASN A 78 -14.75 9.67 -7.28
CA ASN A 78 -13.99 9.33 -6.07
C ASN A 78 -14.89 9.24 -4.83
N GLU A 79 -15.93 10.07 -4.83
CA GLU A 79 -16.86 10.29 -3.72
C GLU A 79 -18.11 9.40 -3.85
N ASP A 80 -18.17 8.56 -4.90
CA ASP A 80 -19.22 7.56 -5.04
C ASP A 80 -19.02 6.45 -3.99
N ILE A 81 -20.14 6.00 -3.44
CA ILE A 81 -20.21 4.88 -2.52
C ILE A 81 -20.08 3.59 -3.33
N LEU A 82 -19.21 2.69 -2.89
CA LEU A 82 -18.99 1.40 -3.54
C LEU A 82 -19.53 0.27 -2.66
N THR A 83 -20.44 -0.54 -3.19
CA THR A 83 -20.88 -1.79 -2.56
C THR A 83 -20.37 -2.99 -3.34
N LEU A 84 -19.65 -3.88 -2.68
CA LEU A 84 -19.21 -5.16 -3.19
C LEU A 84 -20.20 -6.24 -2.76
N LYS A 85 -20.68 -7.04 -3.71
CA LYS A 85 -21.60 -8.16 -3.45
C LYS A 85 -21.10 -9.44 -4.11
N ALA A 86 -21.13 -10.54 -3.37
CA ALA A 86 -20.83 -11.87 -3.88
C ALA A 86 -21.70 -12.93 -3.17
N GLU A 87 -22.10 -13.96 -3.93
CA GLU A 87 -22.80 -15.12 -3.38
C GLU A 87 -21.81 -16.08 -2.65
N ASP A 88 -22.31 -17.18 -2.09
CA ASP A 88 -21.46 -18.13 -1.34
C ASP A 88 -20.47 -18.90 -2.23
N SER A 89 -20.84 -19.16 -3.48
CA SER A 89 -19.99 -19.77 -4.51
C SER A 89 -20.02 -18.89 -5.75
N PRO A 90 -19.33 -17.74 -5.73
CA PRO A 90 -19.48 -16.72 -6.76
C PRO A 90 -18.65 -17.05 -8.00
N ASP A 91 -19.26 -17.00 -9.18
CA ASP A 91 -18.55 -16.92 -10.47
C ASP A 91 -18.25 -15.46 -10.86
N VAL A 92 -18.94 -14.52 -10.20
CA VAL A 92 -18.86 -13.07 -10.44
C VAL A 92 -18.88 -12.31 -9.12
N ILE A 93 -18.18 -11.18 -9.08
CA ILE A 93 -18.36 -10.14 -8.06
C ILE A 93 -19.15 -8.99 -8.69
N ASN A 94 -20.18 -8.55 -7.97
CA ASN A 94 -21.01 -7.42 -8.35
C ASN A 94 -20.52 -6.15 -7.64
N LEU A 95 -20.28 -5.09 -8.40
CA LEU A 95 -19.87 -3.77 -7.93
C LEU A 95 -20.99 -2.78 -8.21
N VAL A 96 -21.54 -2.20 -7.14
CA VAL A 96 -22.56 -1.15 -7.21
C VAL A 96 -21.93 0.17 -6.79
N PHE A 97 -21.97 1.16 -7.68
CA PHE A 97 -21.57 2.53 -7.41
C PHE A 97 -22.81 3.41 -7.26
N GLU A 98 -22.89 4.14 -6.17
CA GLU A 98 -24.00 5.03 -5.84
C GLU A 98 -23.47 6.46 -5.64
N SER A 99 -23.96 7.39 -6.45
CA SER A 99 -23.62 8.81 -6.33
C SER A 99 -24.63 9.51 -5.43
N ALA A 100 -24.17 9.99 -4.27
CA ALA A 100 -25.03 10.70 -3.30
C ALA A 100 -25.59 12.02 -3.85
N GLU A 101 -24.91 12.65 -4.81
CA GLU A 101 -25.33 13.96 -5.37
C GLU A 101 -26.37 13.83 -6.49
N THR A 102 -26.26 12.79 -7.30
CA THR A 102 -27.03 12.66 -8.55
C THR A 102 -28.06 11.53 -8.53
N ASP A 103 -28.15 10.78 -7.42
CA ASP A 103 -28.97 9.57 -7.27
C ASP A 103 -28.72 8.55 -8.40
N ARG A 104 -27.49 8.58 -8.95
CA ARG A 104 -27.07 7.70 -10.03
C ARG A 104 -26.56 6.39 -9.43
N LEU A 105 -27.15 5.29 -9.87
CA LEU A 105 -26.72 3.94 -9.54
C LEU A 105 -26.11 3.27 -10.77
N SER A 106 -24.89 2.74 -10.65
CA SER A 106 -24.19 2.01 -11.72
C SER A 106 -23.76 0.65 -11.19
N GLU A 107 -24.09 -0.40 -11.92
CA GLU A 107 -23.85 -1.78 -11.50
C GLU A 107 -23.00 -2.51 -12.54
N TYR A 108 -21.98 -3.23 -12.09
CA TYR A 108 -21.02 -3.92 -12.93
C TYR A 108 -20.68 -5.29 -12.35
N ASP A 109 -20.75 -6.31 -13.20
CA ASP A 109 -20.30 -7.66 -12.84
C ASP A 109 -18.90 -7.92 -13.42
N ILE A 110 -18.00 -8.38 -12.55
CA ILE A 110 -16.65 -8.83 -12.93
C ILE A 110 -16.58 -10.33 -12.71
N LYS A 111 -16.14 -11.07 -13.73
CA LYS A 111 -15.88 -12.50 -13.61
C LYS A 111 -14.71 -12.76 -12.68
N LEU A 112 -14.91 -13.69 -11.76
CA LEU A 112 -13.87 -14.18 -10.88
C LEU A 112 -13.03 -15.23 -11.62
N MET A 113 -11.83 -15.45 -11.10
CA MET A 113 -10.90 -16.46 -11.60
C MET A 113 -10.30 -17.24 -10.44
N ASP A 114 -9.98 -18.49 -10.67
CA ASP A 114 -9.27 -19.30 -9.70
C ASP A 114 -7.79 -18.88 -9.68
N ILE A 115 -7.37 -18.28 -8.57
CA ILE A 115 -5.97 -17.91 -8.34
C ILE A 115 -5.46 -18.77 -7.19
N ASP A 116 -4.57 -19.70 -7.52
CA ASP A 116 -3.79 -20.44 -6.53
C ASP A 116 -2.77 -19.47 -5.91
N GLN A 117 -3.11 -18.95 -4.73
CA GLN A 117 -2.26 -17.99 -4.03
C GLN A 117 -1.82 -18.56 -2.68
N GLU A 118 -0.51 -18.66 -2.50
CA GLU A 118 0.07 -19.01 -1.20
C GLU A 118 0.01 -17.81 -0.26
N HIS A 119 -0.71 -17.95 0.85
CA HIS A 119 -0.66 -16.98 1.93
C HIS A 119 0.68 -17.08 2.64
N LEU A 120 1.43 -15.98 2.64
CA LEU A 120 2.66 -15.85 3.41
C LEU A 120 2.32 -15.28 4.78
N ALA A 121 2.67 -16.02 5.83
CA ALA A 121 2.62 -15.49 7.18
C ALA A 121 3.67 -14.38 7.31
N ILE A 122 3.23 -13.17 7.67
CA ILE A 122 4.10 -12.05 7.97
C ILE A 122 4.40 -12.11 9.48
N PRO A 123 5.64 -12.45 9.89
CA PRO A 123 5.98 -12.49 11.30
C PRO A 123 5.97 -11.08 11.92
N GLU A 124 5.70 -11.00 13.22
CA GLU A 124 5.96 -9.79 13.98
C GLU A 124 7.47 -9.61 14.13
N THR A 125 8.00 -8.54 13.56
CA THR A 125 9.43 -8.24 13.54
C THR A 125 9.71 -6.94 14.28
N GLU A 126 10.73 -6.94 15.11
CA GLU A 126 11.29 -5.71 15.67
C GLU A 126 12.19 -5.02 14.63
N TYR A 127 11.92 -3.73 14.39
CA TYR A 127 12.68 -2.94 13.43
C TYR A 127 13.73 -2.08 14.14
N ALA A 128 14.89 -1.92 13.49
CA ALA A 128 16.00 -1.09 13.97
C ALA A 128 15.66 0.40 13.93
N ALA A 129 14.91 0.82 12.90
CA ALA A 129 14.45 2.19 12.75
C ALA A 129 13.00 2.22 12.26
N THR A 130 12.18 3.07 12.86
CA THR A 130 10.83 3.41 12.41
C THR A 130 10.76 4.89 12.10
N VAL A 131 10.50 5.24 10.85
CA VAL A 131 10.41 6.62 10.38
C VAL A 131 8.99 6.91 9.92
N GLU A 132 8.34 7.91 10.50
CA GLU A 132 7.04 8.40 10.05
C GLU A 132 7.19 9.81 9.47
N MET A 133 6.71 10.02 8.25
CA MET A 133 6.86 11.29 7.53
C MET A 133 5.64 11.56 6.64
N PRO A 134 5.49 12.79 6.08
CA PRO A 134 4.43 13.08 5.13
C PRO A 134 4.57 12.21 3.87
N SER A 135 3.48 11.57 3.45
CA SER A 135 3.49 10.67 2.29
C SER A 135 3.86 11.40 0.99
N THR A 136 3.48 12.67 0.88
CA THR A 136 3.81 13.55 -0.24
C THR A 136 5.31 13.86 -0.31
N GLU A 137 5.97 14.02 0.84
CA GLU A 137 7.41 14.23 0.92
C GLU A 137 8.17 12.98 0.50
N PHE A 138 7.77 11.81 1.00
CA PHE A 138 8.35 10.53 0.59
C PHE A 138 8.24 10.30 -0.93
N ARG A 139 7.05 10.57 -1.51
CA ARG A 139 6.84 10.50 -2.95
C ARG A 139 7.76 11.44 -3.72
N ARG A 140 7.95 12.67 -3.24
CA ARG A 140 8.86 13.64 -3.86
C ARG A 140 10.29 13.12 -3.86
N ILE A 141 10.77 12.64 -2.71
CA ILE A 141 12.12 12.06 -2.55
C ILE A 141 12.34 10.90 -3.54
N CYS A 142 11.41 9.94 -3.61
CA CYS A 142 11.54 8.79 -4.52
C CYS A 142 11.50 9.20 -6.01
N THR A 143 10.72 10.23 -6.35
CA THR A 143 10.65 10.74 -7.73
C THR A 143 11.94 11.48 -8.11
N ASP A 144 12.41 12.37 -7.24
CA ASP A 144 13.60 13.19 -7.48
C ASP A 144 14.85 12.33 -7.62
N LEU A 145 15.06 11.39 -6.69
CA LEU A 145 16.20 10.45 -6.75
C LEU A 145 16.04 9.42 -7.88
N GLY A 146 14.81 9.06 -8.24
CA GLY A 146 14.51 8.16 -9.36
C GLY A 146 14.92 8.71 -10.73
N ASN A 147 15.05 10.03 -10.86
CA ASN A 147 15.58 10.67 -12.07
C ASN A 147 17.12 10.58 -12.16
N LEU A 148 17.80 10.34 -11.04
CA LEU A 148 19.27 10.29 -10.95
C LEU A 148 19.81 8.86 -10.99
N SER A 149 19.14 7.92 -10.31
CA SER A 149 19.60 6.53 -10.16
C SER A 149 18.41 5.56 -10.07
N GLU A 150 18.69 4.29 -10.34
CA GLU A 150 17.72 3.20 -10.13
C GLU A 150 17.65 2.72 -8.67
N SER A 151 18.62 3.12 -7.85
CA SER A 151 18.76 2.65 -6.46
C SER A 151 18.86 3.82 -5.49
N VAL A 152 18.31 3.65 -4.29
CA VAL A 152 18.45 4.59 -3.18
C VAL A 152 18.96 3.86 -1.95
N MET A 153 19.99 4.41 -1.32
CA MET A 153 20.41 4.05 0.02
C MET A 153 19.62 4.86 1.03
N ILE A 154 18.91 4.16 1.92
CA ILE A 154 18.19 4.75 3.05
C ILE A 154 19.00 4.45 4.30
N GLU A 155 19.52 5.50 4.93
CA GLU A 155 20.33 5.45 6.14
C GLU A 155 19.57 6.15 7.27
N ALA A 156 19.29 5.46 8.37
CA ALA A 156 18.72 6.03 9.58
C ALA A 156 19.77 6.00 10.69
N ASN A 157 20.07 7.16 11.26
CA ASN A 157 21.03 7.32 12.35
C ASN A 157 20.58 8.45 13.30
N LYS A 158 21.43 8.81 14.27
CA LYS A 158 21.10 9.82 15.30
C LYS A 158 20.85 11.22 14.74
N ASP A 159 21.36 11.54 13.56
CA ASP A 159 21.19 12.85 12.91
C ASP A 159 19.89 12.95 12.11
N GLY A 160 19.27 11.81 11.79
CA GLY A 160 18.01 11.71 11.06
C GLY A 160 17.98 10.54 10.07
N VAL A 161 17.10 10.64 9.08
CA VAL A 161 17.04 9.71 7.95
C VAL A 161 17.57 10.37 6.69
N LYS A 162 18.47 9.70 6.00
CA LYS A 162 19.12 10.17 4.78
C LYS A 162 18.81 9.23 3.63
N PHE A 163 18.31 9.80 2.55
CA PHE A 163 18.09 9.15 1.27
C PHE A 163 19.20 9.59 0.33
N SER A 164 19.98 8.66 -0.21
CA SER A 164 21.08 9.00 -1.10
C SER A 164 21.18 8.06 -2.29
N CYS A 165 21.63 8.58 -3.42
CA CYS A 165 21.83 7.80 -4.62
C CYS A 165 23.08 8.26 -5.36
N GLN A 166 23.72 7.30 -6.04
CA GLN A 166 24.79 7.55 -6.98
C GLN A 166 24.30 7.16 -8.37
N GLY A 167 24.45 8.08 -9.32
CA GLY A 167 23.95 7.92 -10.69
C GLY A 167 24.97 8.45 -11.70
N GLU A 168 24.78 8.11 -12.97
CA GLU A 168 25.71 8.50 -14.05
C GLU A 168 25.76 10.02 -14.23
N ILE A 169 24.62 10.69 -14.11
CA ILE A 169 24.49 12.13 -14.29
C ILE A 169 24.88 12.94 -13.04
N GLY A 170 24.99 12.29 -11.89
CA GLY A 170 25.32 12.94 -10.61
C GLY A 170 24.82 12.17 -9.39
N ASN A 171 25.19 12.69 -8.23
CA ASN A 171 24.81 12.15 -6.93
C ASN A 171 23.71 13.00 -6.29
N GLY A 172 22.79 12.36 -5.58
CA GLY A 172 21.72 13.01 -4.84
C GLY A 172 21.74 12.60 -3.38
N ALA A 173 21.45 13.53 -2.47
CA ALA A 173 21.26 13.24 -1.05
C ALA A 173 20.21 14.18 -0.45
N ILE A 174 19.25 13.61 0.26
CA ILE A 174 18.20 14.33 0.99
C ILE A 174 18.21 13.81 2.43
N THR A 175 18.20 14.72 3.41
CA THR A 175 18.20 14.34 4.83
C THR A 175 17.00 14.96 5.51
N LEU A 176 16.17 14.11 6.11
CA LEU A 176 15.07 14.52 6.96
C LEU A 176 15.49 14.36 8.42
N ARG A 177 15.33 15.42 9.19
CA ARG A 177 15.54 15.40 10.63
C ARG A 177 14.19 15.31 11.33
N GLN A 178 14.21 14.69 12.51
CA GLN A 178 13.04 14.69 13.38
C GLN A 178 12.63 16.13 13.68
N HIS A 179 11.36 16.44 13.44
CA HIS A 179 10.82 17.77 13.71
C HIS A 179 9.33 17.70 13.99
N THR A 180 8.87 18.60 14.84
CA THR A 180 7.47 18.72 15.23
C THR A 180 7.04 20.17 15.05
N ASN A 181 6.02 20.38 14.23
CA ASN A 181 5.36 21.64 13.99
C ASN A 181 3.93 21.55 14.55
N VAL A 182 3.63 22.39 15.55
CA VAL A 182 2.32 22.40 16.22
C VAL A 182 1.23 22.96 15.31
N ASP A 183 1.58 23.90 14.44
CA ASP A 183 0.62 24.54 13.53
C ASP A 183 0.29 23.66 12.31
N LYS A 184 1.21 22.76 11.94
CA LYS A 184 1.10 21.85 10.79
C LYS A 184 1.56 20.43 11.15
N PRO A 185 0.79 19.70 11.97
CA PRO A 185 1.18 18.38 12.44
C PRO A 185 1.32 17.35 11.31
N ASP A 186 0.64 17.57 10.18
CA ASP A 186 0.72 16.80 8.94
C ASP A 186 2.09 16.86 8.25
N GLN A 187 2.94 17.81 8.64
CA GLN A 187 4.30 17.97 8.12
C GLN A 187 5.37 17.30 9.00
N ASN A 188 4.99 16.79 10.16
CA ASN A 188 5.93 16.26 11.15
C ASN A 188 6.72 15.06 10.62
N VAL A 189 7.95 14.94 11.10
CA VAL A 189 8.78 13.75 10.91
C VAL A 189 9.12 13.19 12.27
N SER A 190 8.74 11.93 12.51
CA SER A 190 9.10 11.15 13.69
C SER A 190 10.12 10.09 13.30
N ILE A 191 11.14 9.90 14.13
CA ILE A 191 12.17 8.89 13.94
C ILE A 191 12.36 8.20 15.28
N ASP A 192 12.03 6.92 15.33
CA ASP A 192 12.36 6.03 16.42
C ASP A 192 13.53 5.14 15.99
N LEU A 193 14.63 5.18 16.73
CA LEU A 193 15.89 4.56 16.35
C LEU A 193 16.42 3.71 17.52
N SER A 194 16.38 2.39 17.33
CA SER A 194 17.02 1.41 18.21
C SER A 194 18.51 1.26 17.86
N GLU A 195 18.82 1.10 16.59
CA GLU A 195 20.19 0.98 16.08
C GLU A 195 20.35 1.61 14.68
N PRO A 196 21.54 2.14 14.32
CA PRO A 196 21.78 2.68 12.99
C PRO A 196 21.63 1.60 11.91
N VAL A 197 20.92 1.93 10.83
CA VAL A 197 20.69 1.00 9.71
C VAL A 197 20.88 1.72 8.38
N ALA A 198 21.53 1.06 7.43
CA ALA A 198 21.75 1.57 6.09
C ALA A 198 21.52 0.45 5.08
N LEU A 199 20.52 0.61 4.22
CA LEU A 199 20.10 -0.40 3.26
C LEU A 199 19.82 0.23 1.90
N THR A 200 20.09 -0.51 0.83
CA THR A 200 19.84 -0.05 -0.55
C THR A 200 18.59 -0.69 -1.11
N PHE A 201 17.73 0.09 -1.77
CA PHE A 201 16.48 -0.37 -2.35
C PHE A 201 16.32 0.10 -3.79
N SER A 202 15.47 -0.61 -4.54
CA SER A 202 15.13 -0.24 -5.92
C SER A 202 14.08 0.88 -5.94
N LEU A 203 14.44 2.03 -6.53
CA LEU A 203 13.55 3.18 -6.68
C LEU A 203 12.36 2.87 -7.60
N LYS A 204 12.48 1.89 -8.50
CA LYS A 204 11.35 1.44 -9.32
C LYS A 204 10.19 0.92 -8.47
N TYR A 205 10.47 0.14 -7.42
CA TYR A 205 9.45 -0.38 -6.52
C TYR A 205 8.93 0.69 -5.58
N LEU A 206 9.81 1.51 -4.99
CA LEU A 206 9.39 2.60 -4.10
C LEU A 206 8.48 3.61 -4.81
N ASN A 207 8.77 3.95 -6.07
CA ASN A 207 7.89 4.81 -6.87
C ASN A 207 6.52 4.17 -7.14
N ASN A 208 6.44 2.83 -7.28
CA ASN A 208 5.15 2.15 -7.36
C ASN A 208 4.38 2.22 -6.04
N PHE A 209 5.04 2.03 -4.90
CA PHE A 209 4.41 2.15 -3.58
C PHE A 209 3.89 3.57 -3.33
N CYS A 210 4.62 4.59 -3.81
CA CYS A 210 4.21 5.98 -3.73
C CYS A 210 2.89 6.30 -4.46
N LYS A 211 2.33 5.40 -5.28
CA LYS A 211 0.97 5.56 -5.84
C LYS A 211 -0.12 5.54 -4.74
N ALA A 212 0.18 4.96 -3.58
CA ALA A 212 -0.67 4.94 -2.40
C ALA A 212 -0.68 6.26 -1.61
N THR A 213 0.14 7.26 -1.98
CA THR A 213 0.20 8.58 -1.31
C THR A 213 -1.17 9.25 -1.13
N GLY A 214 -2.11 9.02 -2.05
CA GLY A 214 -3.47 9.57 -1.94
C GLY A 214 -4.37 8.88 -0.90
N LEU A 215 -3.93 7.78 -0.27
CA LEU A 215 -4.69 7.02 0.72
C LEU A 215 -4.41 7.48 2.16
N SER A 216 -3.26 8.08 2.42
CA SER A 216 -2.84 8.49 3.75
C SER A 216 -1.95 9.71 3.68
N THR A 217 -2.11 10.64 4.63
CA THR A 217 -1.29 11.87 4.71
C THR A 217 0.12 11.59 5.20
N SER A 218 0.33 10.52 5.96
CA SER A 218 1.63 10.05 6.42
C SER A 218 1.97 8.68 5.82
N VAL A 219 3.26 8.36 5.82
CA VAL A 219 3.80 7.04 5.49
C VAL A 219 4.77 6.65 6.59
N ARG A 220 4.76 5.37 6.96
CA ARG A 220 5.69 4.79 7.93
C ARG A 220 6.65 3.84 7.22
N LEU A 221 7.94 4.04 7.43
CA LEU A 221 9.03 3.20 6.94
C LEU A 221 9.67 2.46 8.12
N CYS A 222 9.73 1.14 8.07
CA CYS A 222 10.43 0.35 9.08
C CYS A 222 11.60 -0.41 8.45
N LEU A 223 12.79 -0.23 9.00
CA LEU A 223 14.06 -0.74 8.46
C LEU A 223 14.77 -1.62 9.49
N SER A 224 15.39 -2.71 9.02
CA SER A 224 16.34 -3.53 9.77
C SER A 224 17.14 -4.41 8.79
N GLN A 225 18.39 -4.74 9.11
CA GLN A 225 19.36 -5.34 8.16
C GLN A 225 18.91 -6.68 7.56
N GLU A 226 18.21 -7.51 8.33
CA GLU A 226 17.88 -8.89 7.95
C GLU A 226 16.43 -9.06 7.48
N VAL A 227 15.68 -7.97 7.36
CA VAL A 227 14.25 -8.00 7.01
C VAL A 227 13.92 -7.02 5.89
N PRO A 228 12.88 -7.31 5.08
CA PRO A 228 12.42 -6.39 4.07
C PRO A 228 12.02 -5.03 4.67
N LEU A 229 12.25 -3.96 3.91
CA LEU A 229 11.71 -2.65 4.21
C LEU A 229 10.19 -2.74 4.23
N LEU A 230 9.57 -2.30 5.33
CA LEU A 230 8.13 -2.10 5.43
C LEU A 230 7.78 -0.65 5.09
N VAL A 231 6.89 -0.45 4.12
CA VAL A 231 6.26 0.84 3.79
C VAL A 231 4.78 0.73 4.08
N GLU A 232 4.29 1.42 5.10
CA GLU A 232 2.90 1.36 5.57
C GLU A 232 2.17 2.68 5.35
N TYR A 233 0.97 2.58 4.75
CA TYR A 233 -0.02 3.65 4.65
C TYR A 233 -1.25 3.27 5.48
N GLY A 234 -1.63 4.12 6.44
CA GLY A 234 -2.81 3.91 7.26
C GLY A 234 -4.10 4.24 6.50
N LEU A 235 -5.11 3.37 6.58
CA LEU A 235 -6.40 3.52 5.90
C LEU A 235 -7.56 3.85 6.87
N GLY A 236 -7.25 4.27 8.09
CA GLY A 236 -8.22 4.46 9.18
C GLY A 236 -8.61 3.13 9.82
N SER A 237 -9.47 2.35 9.16
CA SER A 237 -9.93 1.03 9.63
C SER A 237 -9.11 -0.11 9.03
N GLY A 238 -7.80 0.07 8.88
CA GLY A 238 -6.95 -0.85 8.13
C GLY A 238 -5.60 -0.27 7.77
N HIS A 239 -4.87 -1.00 6.93
CA HIS A 239 -3.57 -0.57 6.42
C HIS A 239 -3.29 -1.15 5.04
N LEU A 240 -2.41 -0.47 4.31
CA LEU A 240 -1.76 -0.95 3.12
C LEU A 240 -0.25 -1.00 3.39
N ARG A 241 0.31 -2.20 3.40
CA ARG A 241 1.72 -2.47 3.67
C ARG A 241 2.39 -3.00 2.42
N PHE A 242 3.57 -2.47 2.14
CA PHE A 242 4.47 -2.98 1.13
C PHE A 242 5.75 -3.46 1.80
N PHE A 243 6.22 -4.63 1.41
CA PHE A 243 7.49 -5.20 1.84
C PHE A 243 8.41 -5.23 0.62
N LEU A 244 9.64 -4.76 0.79
CA LEU A 244 10.63 -4.72 -0.28
C LEU A 244 11.96 -5.25 0.22
N ALA A 245 12.44 -6.32 -0.41
CA ALA A 245 13.76 -6.85 -0.10
C ALA A 245 14.85 -5.81 -0.46
N PRO A 246 15.87 -5.64 0.39
CA PRO A 246 17.00 -4.79 0.07
C PRO A 246 17.77 -5.38 -1.12
N LYS A 247 18.41 -4.50 -1.90
CA LYS A 247 19.46 -4.92 -2.81
C LYS A 247 20.64 -5.37 -1.97
N ILE A 248 21.03 -6.62 -2.14
CA ILE A 248 22.31 -7.12 -1.64
C ILE A 248 23.37 -6.31 -2.40
N GLY A 249 24.16 -5.52 -1.66
CA GLY A 249 25.35 -4.92 -2.25
C GLY A 249 26.30 -6.05 -2.64
N ASP A 250 27.03 -5.91 -3.74
CA ASP A 250 28.22 -6.74 -3.92
C ASP A 250 29.11 -6.45 -2.70
N GLU A 251 29.15 -7.36 -1.73
CA GLU A 251 30.20 -7.36 -0.72
C GLU A 251 31.50 -7.59 -1.48
N GLU A 252 32.28 -6.52 -1.68
CA GLU A 252 33.69 -6.63 -2.06
C GLU A 252 34.48 -7.38 -0.97
#